data_AF-A0AAW0WTI7-F1
#
_entry.id   AF-A0AAW0WTI7-F1
#
_cell.length_a   1.000
_cell.length_b   1.000
_cell.length_c   1.000
_cell.angle_alpha   90.00
_cell.angle_beta   90.00
_cell.angle_gamma   90.00
#
_symmetry.space_group_name_H-M   'P 1'
#
loop_
_entity.id
_entity.type
_entity.pdbx_description
1 polymer ?
#
loop_
_entity_poly.entity_id
_entity_poly.type
_entity_poly.pdbx_seq_one_letter_code
_entity_poly.pdbx_strand_id
1 'polypeptide(L)'
;ESGLLEAATGAMRAIMDRLSQDKCEKLAAITQEDLKVIFDAGVTCEIASVRANLARMVGTLGCLIITQNTQESLNSGPTFLLLTAATDYLLKVSAHDNELWVSAEALDVVIDLYSDDKTDKLAHHAHLVDRLKGIQPQFKSKHHQQKKKLGEHRALVLTVRDNLVAFIKYKGARAAKHAKS
;
A
#
# COMPACT_ATOMS: atom_id res chain seq x y z
N GLU A 1 9.88 5.60 -25.26
CA GLU A 1 8.48 5.45 -24.81
C GLU A 1 8.33 5.32 -23.29
N SER A 2 9.25 4.67 -22.57
CA SER A 2 9.21 4.56 -21.09
C SER A 2 9.06 5.91 -20.38
N GLY A 3 9.86 6.91 -20.76
CA GLY A 3 9.84 8.24 -20.12
C GLY A 3 8.49 8.97 -20.21
N LEU A 4 7.69 8.73 -21.26
CA LEU A 4 6.35 9.31 -21.35
C LEU A 4 5.40 8.68 -20.32
N LEU A 5 5.42 7.36 -20.20
CA LEU A 5 4.56 6.66 -19.23
C LEU A 5 4.96 6.98 -17.79
N GLU A 6 6.26 7.11 -17.53
CA GLU A 6 6.79 7.53 -16.23
C GLU A 6 6.34 8.95 -15.88
N ALA A 7 6.50 9.90 -16.81
CA ALA A 7 6.07 11.28 -16.63
C ALA A 7 4.56 11.38 -16.45
N ALA A 8 3.78 10.66 -17.27
CA ALA A 8 2.32 10.64 -17.17
C ALA A 8 1.86 10.07 -15.83
N THR A 9 2.43 8.93 -15.39
CA THR A 9 2.05 8.31 -14.12
C THR A 9 2.48 9.16 -12.92
N GLY A 10 3.66 9.79 -12.99
CA GLY A 10 4.10 10.76 -11.99
C GLY A 10 3.17 11.97 -11.88
N ALA A 11 2.72 12.51 -13.02
CA ALA A 11 1.76 13.61 -13.05
C ALA A 11 0.38 13.21 -12.50
N MET A 12 -0.14 12.03 -12.87
CA MET A 12 -1.39 11.50 -12.33
C MET A 12 -1.33 11.36 -10.81
N ARG A 13 -0.22 10.82 -10.28
CA ARG A 13 0.00 10.72 -8.84
C ARG A 13 -0.01 12.09 -8.18
N ALA A 14 0.74 13.07 -8.71
CA ALA A 14 0.80 14.41 -8.14
C ALA A 14 -0.59 15.10 -8.12
N ILE A 15 -1.38 14.91 -9.17
CA ILE A 15 -2.76 15.43 -9.23
C ILE A 15 -3.64 14.73 -8.19
N MET A 16 -3.54 13.41 -8.06
CA MET A 16 -4.31 12.64 -7.07
C MET A 16 -3.95 13.04 -5.64
N ASP A 17 -2.67 13.22 -5.35
CA ASP A 17 -2.18 13.69 -4.05
C ASP A 17 -2.78 15.07 -3.72
N ARG A 18 -2.81 15.98 -4.69
CA ARG A 18 -3.42 17.31 -4.52
C ARG A 18 -4.93 17.23 -4.27
N LEU A 19 -5.65 16.46 -5.06
CA LEU A 19 -7.10 16.31 -4.93
C LEU A 19 -7.49 15.62 -3.61
N SER A 20 -6.65 14.71 -3.11
CA SER A 20 -6.83 14.07 -1.80
C SER A 20 -6.65 15.07 -0.66
N GLN A 21 -5.66 15.95 -0.73
CA GLN A 21 -5.47 17.06 0.23
C GLN A 21 -6.68 18.00 0.27
N ASP A 22 -7.25 18.29 -0.90
CA ASP A 22 -8.47 19.10 -1.03
C ASP A 22 -9.75 18.32 -0.67
N LYS A 23 -9.63 17.06 -0.20
CA LYS A 23 -10.73 16.19 0.25
C LYS A 23 -11.82 16.00 -0.81
N CYS A 24 -11.44 15.90 -2.08
CA CYS A 24 -12.38 15.77 -3.20
C CYS A 24 -13.30 14.55 -3.04
N GLU A 25 -14.61 14.79 -2.88
CA GLU A 25 -15.63 13.74 -2.65
C GLU A 25 -15.68 12.70 -3.78
N LYS A 26 -15.42 13.11 -5.03
CA LYS A 26 -15.42 12.20 -6.18
C LYS A 26 -14.32 11.14 -6.10
N LEU A 27 -13.19 11.45 -5.46
CA LEU A 27 -12.13 10.46 -5.24
C LEU A 27 -12.49 9.46 -4.13
N ALA A 28 -13.32 9.86 -3.17
CA ALA A 28 -13.81 8.95 -2.14
C ALA A 28 -14.96 8.05 -2.61
N ALA A 29 -15.59 8.37 -3.75
CA ALA A 29 -16.62 7.57 -4.39
C ALA A 29 -16.07 6.52 -5.38
N ILE A 30 -14.76 6.27 -5.38
CA ILE A 30 -14.13 5.27 -6.25
C ILE A 30 -14.63 3.86 -5.92
N THR A 31 -14.83 3.05 -6.95
CA THR A 31 -15.30 1.67 -6.83
C THR A 31 -14.15 0.67 -6.92
N GLN A 32 -14.45 -0.61 -6.66
CA GLN A 32 -13.46 -1.68 -6.78
C GLN A 32 -13.06 -1.91 -8.24
N GLU A 33 -14.01 -1.75 -9.15
CA GLU A 33 -13.83 -1.85 -10.60
C GLU A 33 -12.88 -0.75 -11.10
N ASP A 34 -13.00 0.47 -10.57
CA ASP A 34 -12.09 1.58 -10.90
C ASP A 34 -10.66 1.27 -10.47
N LEU A 35 -10.47 0.71 -9.26
CA LEU A 35 -9.14 0.33 -8.78
C LEU A 35 -8.55 -0.87 -9.52
N LYS A 36 -9.39 -1.76 -10.06
CA LYS A 36 -8.91 -2.95 -10.77
C LYS A 36 -8.00 -2.60 -11.95
N VAL A 37 -8.28 -1.50 -12.65
CA VAL A 37 -7.44 -1.01 -13.75
C VAL A 37 -6.04 -0.66 -13.24
N ILE A 38 -5.96 0.01 -12.09
CA ILE A 38 -4.69 0.36 -11.43
C ILE A 38 -3.96 -0.89 -10.96
N PHE A 39 -4.67 -1.86 -10.38
CA PHE A 39 -4.08 -3.10 -9.88
C PHE A 39 -3.47 -3.95 -11.00
N ASP A 40 -4.22 -4.14 -12.09
CA ASP A 40 -3.77 -4.94 -13.23
C ASP A 40 -2.55 -4.29 -13.88
N ALA A 41 -2.56 -2.96 -14.09
CA ALA A 41 -1.40 -2.23 -14.58
C ALA A 41 -0.21 -2.29 -13.62
N GLY A 42 -0.45 -2.17 -12.32
CA GLY A 42 0.58 -2.18 -11.29
C GLY A 42 1.28 -3.53 -11.12
N VAL A 43 0.68 -4.63 -11.57
CA VAL A 43 1.29 -5.97 -11.55
C VAL A 43 1.92 -6.35 -12.89
N THR A 44 1.41 -5.80 -14.01
CA THR A 44 1.86 -6.20 -15.36
C THR A 44 2.86 -5.24 -16.00
N CYS A 45 2.93 -3.98 -15.55
CA CYS A 45 3.83 -3.00 -16.14
C CYS A 45 5.30 -3.31 -15.85
N GLU A 46 6.14 -3.33 -16.88
CA GLU A 46 7.57 -3.62 -16.74
C GLU A 46 8.36 -2.46 -16.10
N ILE A 47 7.80 -1.25 -16.10
CA ILE A 47 8.47 -0.03 -15.62
C ILE A 47 8.27 0.13 -14.10
N ALA A 48 9.37 0.04 -13.35
CA ALA A 48 9.35 0.06 -11.88
C ALA A 48 8.77 1.34 -11.26
N SER A 49 9.11 2.51 -11.82
CA SER A 49 8.57 3.81 -11.39
C SER A 49 7.07 3.94 -11.64
N VAL A 50 6.54 3.35 -12.71
CA VAL A 50 5.10 3.29 -12.94
C VAL A 50 4.43 2.45 -11.86
N ARG A 51 4.93 1.24 -11.60
CA ARG A 51 4.39 0.37 -10.54
C ARG A 51 4.41 1.03 -9.16
N ALA A 52 5.53 1.69 -8.80
CA ALA A 52 5.65 2.43 -7.56
C ALA A 52 4.64 3.59 -7.46
N ASN A 53 4.49 4.38 -8.53
CA ASN A 53 3.51 5.47 -8.55
C ASN A 53 2.07 4.94 -8.39
N LEU A 54 1.73 3.83 -9.04
CA LEU A 54 0.41 3.20 -8.92
C LEU A 54 0.15 2.68 -7.50
N ALA A 55 1.14 2.05 -6.86
CA ALA A 55 1.04 1.65 -5.46
C ALA A 55 0.78 2.85 -4.53
N ARG A 56 1.50 3.96 -4.74
CA ARG A 56 1.32 5.19 -3.96
C ARG A 56 -0.06 5.81 -4.17
N MET A 57 -0.57 5.82 -5.41
CA MET A 57 -1.94 6.29 -5.72
C MET A 57 -3.01 5.47 -4.99
N VAL A 58 -2.89 4.14 -4.96
CA VAL A 58 -3.80 3.28 -4.18
C VAL A 58 -3.74 3.62 -2.70
N GLY A 59 -2.55 3.88 -2.16
CA GLY A 59 -2.35 4.38 -0.80
C GLY A 59 -3.08 5.69 -0.53
N THR A 60 -2.87 6.69 -1.38
CA THR A 60 -3.51 8.00 -1.28
C THR A 60 -5.05 7.88 -1.26
N LEU A 61 -5.61 7.02 -2.11
CA LEU A 61 -7.05 6.74 -2.12
C LEU A 61 -7.51 6.02 -0.85
N GLY A 62 -6.78 4.99 -0.41
CA GLY A 62 -7.09 4.27 0.83
C GLY A 62 -7.13 5.19 2.04
N CYS A 63 -6.12 6.06 2.20
CA CYS A 63 -6.06 7.05 3.27
C CYS A 63 -7.22 8.06 3.19
N LEU A 64 -7.57 8.53 1.99
CA LEU A 64 -8.71 9.44 1.79
C LEU A 64 -10.02 8.77 2.21
N ILE A 65 -10.26 7.54 1.77
CA ILE A 65 -11.44 6.74 2.11
C ILE A 65 -11.53 6.56 3.63
N ILE A 66 -10.44 6.16 4.29
CA ILE A 66 -10.40 5.99 5.76
C ILE A 66 -10.69 7.31 6.48
N THR A 67 -10.18 8.42 5.96
CA THR A 67 -10.35 9.74 6.59
C THR A 67 -11.79 10.25 6.46
N GLN A 68 -12.46 9.98 5.34
CA GLN A 68 -13.78 10.53 5.04
C GLN A 68 -14.95 9.63 5.45
N ASN A 69 -14.71 8.36 5.78
CA ASN A 69 -15.76 7.41 6.14
C ASN A 69 -15.85 7.17 7.65
N THR A 70 -17.02 6.72 8.09
CA THR A 70 -17.27 6.35 9.49
C THR A 70 -16.62 5.01 9.82
N GLN A 71 -16.37 4.76 11.12
CA GLN A 71 -15.84 3.47 11.57
C GLN A 71 -16.72 2.29 11.16
N GLU A 72 -18.04 2.48 11.07
CA GLU A 72 -18.99 1.47 10.64
C GLU A 72 -18.77 1.08 9.18
N SER A 73 -18.71 2.07 8.27
CA SER A 73 -18.42 1.84 6.84
C SER A 73 -17.05 1.22 6.60
N LEU A 74 -16.06 1.52 7.45
CA LEU A 74 -14.73 0.91 7.38
C LEU A 74 -14.69 -0.53 7.90
N ASN A 75 -15.77 -1.03 8.50
CA ASN A 75 -15.84 -2.34 9.13
C ASN A 75 -16.79 -3.32 8.43
N SER A 76 -17.56 -2.87 7.44
CA SER A 76 -18.51 -3.67 6.67
C SER A 76 -18.89 -2.99 5.34
N GLY A 77 -19.51 -3.75 4.43
CA GLY A 77 -20.06 -3.21 3.19
C GLY A 77 -19.01 -2.91 2.10
N PRO A 78 -19.39 -2.12 1.07
CA PRO A 78 -18.57 -1.91 -0.12
C PRO A 78 -17.20 -1.26 0.17
N THR A 79 -17.15 -0.28 1.06
CA THR A 79 -15.91 0.40 1.45
C THR A 79 -14.90 -0.57 2.08
N PHE A 80 -15.37 -1.50 2.90
CA PHE A 80 -14.54 -2.54 3.49
C PHE A 80 -13.94 -3.48 2.43
N LEU A 81 -14.75 -3.91 1.46
CA LEU A 81 -14.30 -4.77 0.36
C LEU A 81 -13.28 -4.05 -0.52
N LEU A 82 -13.51 -2.76 -0.80
CA LEU A 82 -12.60 -1.92 -1.55
C LEU A 82 -11.22 -1.80 -0.89
N LEU A 83 -11.19 -1.49 0.41
CA LEU A 83 -9.95 -1.38 1.17
C LEU A 83 -9.25 -2.75 1.32
N THR A 84 -10.01 -3.85 1.39
CA THR A 84 -9.46 -5.21 1.38
C THR A 84 -8.76 -5.49 0.06
N ALA A 85 -9.39 -5.18 -1.08
CA ALA A 85 -8.79 -5.35 -2.40
C ALA A 85 -7.54 -4.49 -2.61
N ALA A 86 -7.56 -3.23 -2.14
CA ALA A 86 -6.39 -2.35 -2.14
C ALA A 86 -5.24 -2.95 -1.32
N THR A 87 -5.55 -3.50 -0.14
CA THR A 87 -4.58 -4.16 0.72
C THR A 87 -3.98 -5.39 0.05
N ASP A 88 -4.81 -6.22 -0.59
CA ASP A 88 -4.35 -7.40 -1.30
C ASP A 88 -3.37 -7.07 -2.42
N TYR A 89 -3.69 -6.04 -3.21
CA TYR A 89 -2.82 -5.52 -4.24
C TYR A 89 -1.49 -5.02 -3.67
N LEU A 90 -1.51 -4.16 -2.65
CA LEU A 90 -0.30 -3.60 -2.03
C LEU A 90 0.60 -4.70 -1.44
N LEU A 91 0.01 -5.70 -0.77
CA LEU A 91 0.75 -6.83 -0.24
C LEU A 91 1.31 -7.73 -1.34
N LYS A 92 0.61 -7.85 -2.49
CA LYS A 92 1.12 -8.57 -3.67
C LYS A 92 2.36 -7.87 -4.24
N VAL A 93 2.32 -6.55 -4.42
CA VAL A 93 3.48 -5.76 -4.88
C VAL A 93 4.64 -5.86 -3.86
N SER A 94 4.33 -5.72 -2.57
CA SER A 94 5.30 -5.85 -1.47
C SER A 94 6.03 -7.20 -1.48
N ALA A 95 5.33 -8.29 -1.78
CA ALA A 95 5.89 -9.64 -1.78
C ALA A 95 6.66 -9.97 -3.07
N HIS A 96 6.13 -9.56 -4.23
CA HIS A 96 6.51 -10.16 -5.51
C HIS A 96 7.20 -9.23 -6.51
N ASP A 97 7.30 -7.92 -6.25
CA ASP A 97 7.98 -7.03 -7.20
C ASP A 97 9.45 -7.41 -7.40
N ASN A 98 9.97 -7.31 -8.61
CA ASN A 98 11.37 -7.63 -8.91
C ASN A 98 12.33 -6.61 -8.27
N GLU A 99 11.91 -5.35 -8.20
CA GLU A 99 12.71 -4.24 -7.68
C GLU A 99 12.41 -4.03 -6.20
N LEU A 100 13.43 -4.18 -5.34
CA LEU A 100 13.26 -4.06 -3.89
C LEU A 100 12.66 -2.73 -3.48
N TRP A 101 13.04 -1.65 -4.16
CA TRP A 101 12.57 -0.32 -3.82
C TRP A 101 11.08 -0.14 -4.12
N VAL A 102 10.53 -0.84 -5.12
CA VAL A 102 9.09 -0.87 -5.38
C VAL A 102 8.37 -1.68 -4.31
N SER A 103 8.95 -2.81 -3.87
CA SER A 103 8.43 -3.53 -2.70
C SER A 103 8.44 -2.64 -1.45
N ALA A 104 9.46 -1.79 -1.29
CA ALA A 104 9.57 -0.87 -0.16
C ALA A 104 8.50 0.22 -0.21
N GLU A 105 8.26 0.80 -1.39
CA GLU A 105 7.15 1.75 -1.63
C GLU A 105 5.80 1.17 -1.22
N ALA A 106 5.48 -0.06 -1.67
CA ALA A 106 4.21 -0.70 -1.33
C ALA A 106 4.10 -0.99 0.18
N LEU A 107 5.20 -1.40 0.84
CA LEU A 107 5.24 -1.62 2.28
C LEU A 107 5.11 -0.31 3.09
N ASP A 108 5.73 0.77 2.64
CA ASP A 108 5.59 2.12 3.22
C ASP A 108 4.12 2.54 3.23
N VAL A 109 3.46 2.39 2.07
CA VAL A 109 2.02 2.64 1.93
C VAL A 109 1.19 1.76 2.87
N VAL A 110 1.50 0.47 2.99
CA VAL A 110 0.80 -0.42 3.92
C VAL A 110 0.99 0.02 5.37
N ILE A 111 2.20 0.40 5.76
CA ILE A 111 2.49 0.90 7.12
C ILE A 111 1.70 2.17 7.40
N ASP A 112 1.68 3.12 6.46
CA ASP A 112 0.94 4.38 6.57
C ASP A 112 -0.58 4.14 6.67
N LEU A 113 -1.13 3.35 5.75
CA LEU A 113 -2.56 3.05 5.69
C LEU A 113 -3.09 2.42 6.97
N TYR A 114 -2.29 1.52 7.55
CA TYR A 114 -2.64 0.80 8.76
C TYR A 114 -2.04 1.41 10.03
N SER A 115 -1.49 2.63 9.97
CA SER A 115 -1.02 3.31 11.18
C SER A 115 -2.19 3.75 12.08
N ASP A 116 -3.38 3.95 11.51
CA ASP A 116 -4.62 4.28 12.23
C ASP A 116 -5.26 3.05 12.89
N ASP A 117 -5.70 3.21 14.15
CA ASP A 117 -6.45 2.24 14.94
C ASP A 117 -7.81 1.87 14.29
N LYS A 118 -8.41 2.76 13.49
CA LYS A 118 -9.66 2.50 12.75
C LYS A 118 -9.56 1.29 11.82
N THR A 119 -8.35 0.93 11.41
CA THR A 119 -8.07 -0.15 10.46
C THR A 119 -7.83 -1.50 11.11
N ASP A 120 -7.92 -1.62 12.44
CA ASP A 120 -7.56 -2.86 13.14
C ASP A 120 -8.41 -4.07 12.73
N LYS A 121 -9.72 -3.88 12.53
CA LYS A 121 -10.62 -4.94 12.06
C LYS A 121 -10.29 -5.37 10.62
N LEU A 122 -10.02 -4.38 9.75
CA LEU A 122 -9.59 -4.64 8.38
C LEU A 122 -8.25 -5.39 8.36
N ALA A 123 -7.30 -5.01 9.22
CA ALA A 123 -6.00 -5.68 9.34
C ALA A 123 -6.14 -7.14 9.77
N HIS A 124 -7.08 -7.41 10.69
CA HIS A 124 -7.41 -8.77 11.09
C HIS A 124 -7.99 -9.57 9.92
N HIS A 125 -9.00 -9.03 9.23
CA HIS A 125 -9.67 -9.69 8.12
C HIS A 125 -8.73 -9.99 6.94
N ALA A 126 -7.87 -9.04 6.57
CA ALA A 126 -6.91 -9.20 5.48
C ALA A 126 -5.71 -10.11 5.83
N HIS A 127 -5.69 -10.70 7.02
CA HIS A 127 -4.55 -11.45 7.57
C HIS A 127 -3.23 -10.67 7.47
N LEU A 128 -3.31 -9.35 7.66
CA LEU A 128 -2.22 -8.42 7.35
C LEU A 128 -0.92 -8.82 8.05
N VAL A 129 -1.01 -9.08 9.35
CA VAL A 129 0.17 -9.34 10.19
C VAL A 129 0.88 -10.63 9.79
N ASP A 130 0.14 -11.68 9.45
CA ASP A 130 0.75 -12.97 9.05
C ASP A 130 1.37 -12.87 7.66
N ARG A 131 0.73 -12.14 6.73
CA ARG A 131 1.32 -11.85 5.42
C ARG A 131 2.59 -11.01 5.55
N LEU A 132 2.60 -9.98 6.40
CA LEU A 132 3.80 -9.17 6.65
C LEU A 132 4.94 -9.98 7.28
N LYS A 133 4.64 -10.91 8.20
CA LYS A 133 5.64 -11.86 8.74
C LYS A 133 6.22 -12.75 7.64
N GLY A 134 5.42 -13.14 6.65
CA GLY A 134 5.89 -13.88 5.47
C GLY A 134 6.75 -13.04 4.52
N ILE A 135 6.43 -11.76 4.37
CA ILE A 135 7.13 -10.82 3.48
C ILE A 135 8.46 -10.35 4.08
N GLN A 136 8.50 -10.07 5.39
CA GLN A 136 9.67 -9.52 6.08
C GLN A 136 11.00 -10.27 5.79
N PRO A 137 11.09 -11.62 5.90
CA PRO A 137 12.33 -12.33 5.60
C PRO A 137 12.71 -12.26 4.12
N GLN A 138 11.72 -12.28 3.21
CA GLN A 138 11.94 -12.16 1.77
C GLN A 138 12.49 -10.77 1.41
N PHE A 139 11.89 -9.72 1.97
CA PHE A 139 12.36 -8.35 1.83
C PHE A 139 13.79 -8.19 2.33
N LYS A 140 14.13 -8.77 3.49
CA LYS A 140 15.49 -8.74 4.04
C LYS A 140 16.51 -9.47 3.14
N SER A 141 16.12 -10.63 2.59
CA SER A 141 16.96 -11.38 1.65
C SER A 141 17.23 -10.57 0.38
N LYS A 142 16.18 -10.00 -0.22
CA LYS A 142 16.28 -9.15 -1.42
C LYS A 142 17.09 -7.88 -1.16
N HIS A 143 16.96 -7.27 0.01
CA HIS A 143 17.84 -6.19 0.48
C HIS A 143 19.32 -6.59 0.45
N HIS A 144 19.66 -7.78 0.94
CA HIS A 144 21.06 -8.21 0.90
C HIS A 144 21.60 -8.29 -0.55
N GLN A 145 20.77 -8.73 -1.49
CA GLN A 145 21.11 -8.88 -2.90
C GLN A 145 21.20 -7.53 -3.64
N GLN A 146 20.26 -6.61 -3.39
CA GLN A 146 20.09 -5.40 -4.18
C GLN A 146 20.66 -4.12 -3.53
N LYS A 147 21.08 -4.14 -2.26
CA LYS A 147 21.53 -2.95 -1.50
C LYS A 147 22.56 -2.04 -2.19
N LYS A 148 23.39 -2.59 -3.10
CA LYS A 148 24.41 -1.82 -3.84
C LYS A 148 23.84 -0.99 -4.98
N LYS A 149 22.62 -1.28 -5.44
CA LYS A 149 21.98 -0.68 -6.62
C LYS A 149 20.80 0.24 -6.28
N LEU A 150 20.60 0.58 -5.00
CA LEU A 150 19.40 1.30 -4.56
C LEU A 150 19.36 2.78 -4.92
N GLY A 151 20.51 3.39 -5.23
CA GLY A 151 20.59 4.80 -5.60
C GLY A 151 19.85 5.71 -4.62
N GLU A 152 18.97 6.56 -5.16
CA GLU A 152 18.14 7.50 -4.41
C GLU A 152 17.11 6.82 -3.47
N HIS A 153 16.69 5.59 -3.78
CA HIS A 153 15.69 4.87 -2.97
C HIS A 153 16.27 4.22 -1.70
N ARG A 154 17.58 4.35 -1.46
CA ARG A 154 18.25 3.72 -0.32
C ARG A 154 17.62 4.15 1.01
N ALA A 155 17.29 5.42 1.18
CA ALA A 155 16.72 5.94 2.42
C ALA A 155 15.37 5.27 2.73
N LEU A 156 14.45 5.26 1.75
CA LEU A 156 13.14 4.60 1.86
C LEU A 156 13.28 3.12 2.26
N VAL A 157 14.12 2.38 1.54
CA VAL A 157 14.31 0.93 1.79
C VAL A 157 14.79 0.67 3.21
N LEU A 158 15.71 1.49 3.74
CA LEU A 158 16.20 1.35 5.10
C LEU A 158 15.12 1.71 6.14
N THR A 159 14.40 2.81 5.92
CA THR A 159 13.28 3.22 6.79
C THR A 159 12.23 2.12 6.90
N VAL A 160 11.77 1.59 5.76
CA VAL A 160 10.78 0.51 5.72
C VAL A 160 11.31 -0.75 6.40
N ARG A 161 12.55 -1.14 6.13
CA ARG A 161 13.17 -2.32 6.75
C ARG A 161 13.15 -2.23 8.28
N ASP A 162 13.51 -1.06 8.81
CA ASP A 162 13.66 -0.84 10.24
C ASP A 162 12.28 -0.67 10.92
N ASN A 163 11.33 -0.02 10.23
CA ASN A 163 9.96 0.19 10.74
C ASN A 163 9.11 -1.08 10.69
N LEU A 164 9.30 -1.96 9.69
CA LEU A 164 8.42 -3.12 9.46
C LEU A 164 8.33 -4.04 10.69
N VAL A 165 9.44 -4.27 11.39
CA VAL A 165 9.45 -5.13 12.60
C VAL A 165 8.62 -4.52 13.72
N ALA A 166 8.80 -3.22 13.98
CA ALA A 166 8.04 -2.50 14.99
C ALA A 166 6.55 -2.46 14.64
N PHE A 167 6.24 -2.22 13.37
CA PHE A 167 4.87 -2.19 12.86
C PHE A 167 4.15 -3.54 13.00
N ILE A 168 4.79 -4.65 12.60
CA ILE A 168 4.25 -6.02 12.77
C ILE A 168 3.91 -6.29 14.24
N LYS A 169 4.78 -5.89 15.18
CA LYS A 169 4.54 -6.05 16.61
C LYS A 169 3.35 -5.20 17.09
N TYR A 170 3.35 -3.92 16.73
CA TYR A 170 2.28 -2.98 17.10
C TYR A 170 0.93 -3.44 16.56
N LYS A 171 0.80 -3.65 15.24
CA LYS A 171 -0.47 -4.01 14.61
C LYS A 171 -0.90 -5.42 14.96
N GLY A 172 0.04 -6.34 15.21
CA GLY A 172 -0.22 -7.69 15.71
C GLY A 172 -1.01 -7.72 17.02
N ALA A 173 -0.60 -6.93 18.00
CA ALA A 173 -1.31 -6.85 19.29
C ALA A 173 -2.73 -6.28 19.15
N ARG A 174 -2.96 -5.43 18.15
CA ARG A 174 -4.24 -4.77 17.91
C ARG A 174 -5.22 -5.62 17.12
N ALA A 175 -4.78 -6.16 15.98
CA ALA A 175 -5.58 -7.05 15.15
C ALA A 175 -6.03 -8.30 15.91
N ALA A 176 -5.20 -8.82 16.84
CA ALA A 176 -5.57 -9.97 17.68
C ALA A 176 -6.80 -9.74 18.57
N LYS A 177 -7.16 -8.49 18.89
CA LYS A 177 -8.38 -8.17 19.65
C LYS A 177 -9.65 -8.54 18.88
N HIS A 178 -9.58 -8.56 17.56
CA HIS A 178 -10.70 -8.91 16.67
C HIS A 178 -10.77 -10.41 16.35
N ALA A 179 -9.80 -11.22 16.79
CA ALA A 179 -9.84 -12.67 16.63
C ALA A 179 -10.78 -13.38 17.64
N LYS A 180 -11.29 -12.65 18.64
CA LYS A 180 -12.13 -13.17 19.72
C LYS A 180 -13.58 -12.65 19.68
N SER A 181 -13.94 -11.89 18.65
CA SER A 181 -15.29 -11.37 18.41
C SER A 181 -15.96 -12.14 17.28
#